data_AF-A0A3N5M9C3-F1
#
_entry.id   AF-A0A3N5M9C3-F1
#
_cell.length_a   1.000
_cell.length_b   1.000
_cell.length_c   1.000
_cell.angle_alpha   90.00
_cell.angle_beta   90.00
_cell.angle_gamma   90.00
#
_symmetry.space_group_name_H-M   'P 1'
#
loop_
_entity.id
_entity.type
_entity.pdbx_description
1 polymer ?
#
loop_
_entity_poly.entity_id
_entity_poly.type
_entity_poly.pdbx_seq_one_letter_code
_entity_poly.pdbx_strand_id
1 'polypeptide(L)'
;MKRKGLFLLAKFIILVVTILHVIPVVWDLPASYRQLRMLQPNSGLSGWTQTELQSAAQSAGLSPRFLGTVLFTASLTCLLAFWVMAGLMYWFKGNSWIGLLSMYILSGTGVGFAFLIIDRAVLPGWATGFYNFTAASLWPTFFMLIYLFPDGHFVPRWSRFLAPFPFIVFVFAAWYGDEKTPGWFLGLLLLYLLGGLISQSYRYRRASSAEQRQQTKWVFYAMAVLVVNVILGKVAPLLFPALAAKTGAGFYFDVGYNYLLGVLFSALLPISIGFSILRYRLWDIDVLIRRTL
;
A
#
# COMPACT_ATOMS: atom_id res chain seq x y z
N MET A 1 -3.29 -34.76 -11.13
CA MET A 1 -3.72 -34.64 -9.71
C MET A 1 -2.70 -33.91 -8.82
N LYS A 2 -1.40 -34.27 -8.82
CA LYS A 2 -0.36 -33.64 -7.96
C LYS A 2 -0.27 -32.10 -8.03
N ARG A 3 -0.36 -31.48 -9.22
CA ARG A 3 -0.32 -30.01 -9.38
C ARG A 3 -1.51 -29.28 -8.75
N LYS A 4 -2.70 -29.88 -8.72
CA LYS A 4 -3.89 -29.29 -8.08
C LYS A 4 -3.75 -29.28 -6.55
N GLY A 5 -3.25 -30.38 -5.97
CA GLY A 5 -2.98 -30.47 -4.54
C GLY A 5 -1.96 -29.44 -4.06
N LEU A 6 -0.84 -29.29 -4.80
CA LEU A 6 0.18 -28.29 -4.47
C LEU A 6 -0.36 -26.85 -4.51
N PHE A 7 -1.20 -26.53 -5.50
CA PHE A 7 -1.80 -25.20 -5.59
C PHE A 7 -2.79 -24.92 -4.45
N LEU A 8 -3.60 -25.90 -4.07
CA LEU A 8 -4.51 -25.78 -2.91
C LEU A 8 -3.73 -25.58 -1.61
N LEU A 9 -2.62 -26.28 -1.43
CA LEU A 9 -1.73 -26.10 -0.29
C LEU A 9 -1.15 -24.68 -0.27
N ALA A 10 -0.63 -24.18 -1.40
CA ALA A 10 -0.11 -22.81 -1.49
C ALA A 10 -1.19 -21.76 -1.18
N LYS A 11 -2.41 -21.96 -1.70
CA LYS A 11 -3.56 -21.11 -1.41
C LYS A 11 -3.90 -21.09 0.09
N PHE A 12 -3.89 -22.25 0.74
CA PHE A 12 -4.12 -22.36 2.18
C PHE A 12 -3.01 -21.66 2.98
N ILE A 13 -1.74 -21.88 2.64
CA ILE A 13 -0.60 -21.23 3.30
C ILE A 13 -0.71 -19.71 3.19
N ILE A 14 -0.98 -19.15 2.01
CA ILE A 14 -1.11 -17.70 1.81
C ILE A 14 -2.28 -17.14 2.63
N LEU A 15 -3.40 -17.85 2.71
CA LEU A 15 -4.53 -17.45 3.54
C LEU A 15 -4.14 -17.42 5.02
N VAL A 16 -3.49 -18.46 5.53
CA VAL A 16 -3.02 -18.52 6.93
C VAL A 16 -2.02 -17.39 7.22
N VAL A 17 -1.04 -17.18 6.35
CA VAL A 17 -0.05 -16.10 6.48
C VAL A 17 -0.74 -14.73 6.52
N THR A 18 -1.74 -14.51 5.66
CA THR A 18 -2.52 -13.28 5.62
C THR A 18 -3.31 -13.07 6.92
N ILE A 19 -3.98 -14.10 7.42
CA ILE A 19 -4.75 -14.03 8.67
C ILE A 19 -3.82 -13.72 9.85
N LEU A 20 -2.68 -14.41 9.95
CA LEU A 20 -1.71 -14.18 11.01
C LEU A 20 -1.08 -12.78 10.95
N HIS A 21 -0.99 -12.16 9.77
CA HIS A 21 -0.54 -10.77 9.63
C HIS A 21 -1.62 -9.76 10.04
N VAL A 22 -2.89 -10.05 9.74
CA VAL A 22 -4.03 -9.16 10.01
C VAL A 22 -4.45 -9.15 11.48
N ILE A 23 -4.40 -10.29 12.18
CA ILE A 23 -4.85 -10.40 13.59
C ILE A 23 -4.16 -9.38 14.51
N PRO A 24 -2.81 -9.25 14.51
CA PRO A 24 -2.14 -8.24 15.32
C PRO A 24 -2.65 -6.83 15.03
N VAL A 25 -2.81 -6.48 13.75
CA VAL A 25 -3.26 -5.15 13.32
C VAL A 25 -4.66 -4.85 13.88
N VAL A 26 -5.59 -5.80 13.78
CA VAL A 26 -6.95 -5.66 14.35
C VAL A 26 -6.89 -5.47 15.87
N TRP A 27 -6.03 -6.22 16.55
CA TRP A 27 -5.84 -6.11 18.00
C TRP A 27 -5.31 -4.74 18.42
N ASP A 28 -4.46 -4.10 17.61
CA ASP A 28 -3.88 -2.79 17.90
C ASP A 28 -4.83 -1.61 17.64
N LEU A 29 -5.87 -1.77 16.80
CA LEU A 29 -6.78 -0.68 16.41
C LEU A 29 -7.33 0.16 17.59
N PRO A 30 -7.77 -0.41 18.72
CA PRO A 30 -8.22 0.38 19.87
C PRO A 30 -7.09 1.24 20.48
N ALA A 31 -5.86 0.75 20.48
CA ALA A 31 -4.70 1.50 20.94
C ALA A 31 -4.36 2.62 19.95
N SER A 32 -4.29 2.35 18.66
CA SER A 32 -4.03 3.37 17.64
C SER A 32 -5.11 4.47 17.65
N TYR A 33 -6.38 4.11 17.90
CA TYR A 33 -7.46 5.08 18.08
C TYR A 33 -7.24 5.98 19.31
N ARG A 34 -6.84 5.41 20.45
CA ARG A 34 -6.53 6.20 21.66
C ARG A 34 -5.36 7.15 21.42
N GLN A 35 -4.30 6.68 20.77
CA GLN A 35 -3.12 7.49 20.43
C GLN A 35 -3.51 8.69 19.56
N LEU A 36 -4.25 8.46 18.47
CA LEU A 36 -4.68 9.54 17.57
C LEU A 36 -5.64 10.54 18.25
N ARG A 37 -6.54 10.10 19.13
CA ARG A 37 -7.40 11.02 19.92
C ARG A 37 -6.62 11.92 20.87
N MET A 38 -5.42 11.50 21.26
CA MET A 38 -4.48 12.30 22.04
C MET A 38 -3.50 13.09 21.15
N LEU A 39 -3.68 13.03 19.82
CA LEU A 39 -2.76 13.54 18.80
C LEU A 39 -1.32 13.11 19.02
N GLN A 40 -1.12 11.86 19.47
CA GLN A 40 0.21 11.27 19.49
C GLN A 40 0.68 11.05 18.04
N PRO A 41 1.83 11.63 17.63
CA PRO A 41 2.32 11.51 16.27
C PRO A 41 2.60 10.04 15.90
N ASN A 42 2.12 9.63 14.73
CA ASN A 42 2.50 8.37 14.08
C ASN A 42 3.35 8.65 12.83
N SER A 43 3.58 7.62 12.01
CA SER A 43 4.38 7.75 10.77
C SER A 43 3.86 8.82 9.81
N GLY A 44 2.54 9.04 9.74
CA GLY A 44 1.92 10.04 8.87
C GLY A 44 2.10 11.48 9.33
N LEU A 45 2.39 11.71 10.61
CA LEU A 45 2.71 13.02 11.19
C LEU A 45 4.12 13.04 11.77
N SER A 46 5.02 12.25 11.17
CA SER A 46 6.42 12.17 11.59
C SER A 46 7.07 13.55 11.56
N GLY A 47 7.73 13.91 12.66
CA GLY A 47 8.39 15.21 12.83
C GLY A 47 7.56 16.26 13.57
N TRP A 48 6.31 16.00 13.92
CA TRP A 48 5.63 16.76 14.97
C TRP A 48 5.82 16.11 16.33
N THR A 49 5.88 16.91 17.38
CA THR A 49 5.66 16.45 18.76
C THR A 49 4.17 16.48 19.09
N GLN A 50 3.77 15.71 20.11
CA GLN A 50 2.39 15.72 20.60
C GLN A 50 1.95 17.13 21.03
N THR A 51 2.82 17.87 21.72
CA THR A 51 2.54 19.23 22.19
C THR A 51 2.34 20.21 21.04
N GLU A 52 3.19 20.14 20.00
CA GLU A 52 3.05 21.00 18.81
C GLU A 52 1.74 20.72 18.07
N LEU A 53 1.36 19.45 17.87
CA LEU A 53 0.09 19.10 17.22
C LEU A 53 -1.11 19.59 18.02
N GLN A 54 -1.09 19.42 19.35
CA GLN A 54 -2.17 19.88 20.21
C GLN A 54 -2.29 21.41 20.21
N SER A 55 -1.17 22.12 20.27
CA SER A 55 -1.15 23.59 20.22
C SER A 55 -1.62 24.12 18.85
N ALA A 56 -1.17 23.51 17.76
CA ALA A 56 -1.59 23.88 16.41
C ALA A 56 -3.07 23.58 16.17
N ALA A 57 -3.57 22.42 16.63
CA ALA A 57 -4.99 22.08 16.55
C ALA A 57 -5.85 23.06 17.35
N GLN A 58 -5.45 23.42 18.58
CA GLN A 58 -6.15 24.42 19.38
C GLN A 58 -6.17 25.79 18.70
N SER A 59 -5.03 26.21 18.12
CA SER A 59 -4.94 27.47 17.37
C SER A 59 -5.83 27.48 16.12
N ALA A 60 -6.09 26.31 15.53
CA ALA A 60 -7.04 26.11 14.43
C ALA A 60 -8.50 25.96 14.91
N GLY A 61 -8.78 26.05 16.21
CA GLY A 61 -10.11 25.86 16.78
C GLY A 61 -10.60 24.40 16.79
N LEU A 62 -9.69 23.44 16.60
CA LEU A 62 -9.99 22.01 16.55
C LEU A 62 -9.66 21.33 17.87
N SER A 63 -10.61 20.58 18.43
CA SER A 63 -10.32 19.75 19.60
C SER A 63 -9.43 18.55 19.20
N PRO A 64 -8.45 18.16 20.03
CA PRO A 64 -7.61 16.98 19.76
C PRO A 64 -8.41 15.70 19.55
N ARG A 65 -9.50 15.53 20.32
CA ARG A 65 -10.40 14.38 20.20
C ARG A 65 -11.09 14.33 18.85
N PHE A 66 -11.62 15.45 18.38
CA PHE A 66 -12.30 15.54 17.08
C PHE A 66 -11.33 15.22 15.94
N LEU A 67 -10.19 15.90 15.90
CA LEU A 67 -9.20 15.69 14.84
C LEU A 67 -8.67 14.25 14.85
N GLY A 68 -8.33 13.72 16.03
CA GLY A 68 -7.88 12.35 16.17
C GLY A 68 -8.89 11.31 15.67
N THR A 69 -10.19 11.53 15.94
CA THR A 69 -11.26 10.68 15.39
C THR A 69 -11.33 10.78 13.87
N VAL A 70 -11.25 11.98 13.28
CA VAL A 70 -11.25 12.17 11.82
C VAL A 70 -10.07 11.45 11.16
N LEU A 71 -8.86 11.62 11.71
CA LEU A 71 -7.66 10.96 11.21
C LEU A 71 -7.78 9.43 11.28
N PHE A 72 -8.21 8.90 12.44
CA PHE A 72 -8.39 7.45 12.60
C PHE A 72 -9.46 6.90 11.66
N THR A 73 -10.60 7.59 11.50
CA THR A 73 -11.65 7.14 10.58
C THR A 73 -11.15 7.11 9.15
N ALA A 74 -10.45 8.14 8.67
CA ALA A 74 -9.89 8.16 7.33
C ALA A 74 -8.90 7.01 7.10
N SER A 75 -8.01 6.79 8.06
CA SER A 75 -7.03 5.70 8.05
C SER A 75 -7.70 4.32 8.07
N LEU A 76 -8.69 4.13 8.93
CA LEU A 76 -9.45 2.88 9.01
C LEU A 76 -10.20 2.62 7.70
N THR A 77 -10.82 3.63 7.10
CA THR A 77 -11.48 3.51 5.79
C THR A 77 -10.48 3.10 4.71
N CYS A 78 -9.30 3.70 4.67
CA CYS A 78 -8.23 3.29 3.76
C CYS A 78 -7.83 1.83 3.99
N LEU A 79 -7.52 1.44 5.24
CA LEU A 79 -7.15 0.06 5.58
C LEU A 79 -8.23 -0.95 5.17
N LEU A 80 -9.50 -0.64 5.45
CA LEU A 80 -10.63 -1.48 5.06
C LEU A 80 -10.75 -1.59 3.53
N ALA A 81 -10.49 -0.53 2.76
CA ALA A 81 -10.48 -0.61 1.30
C ALA A 81 -9.43 -1.62 0.81
N PHE A 82 -8.22 -1.62 1.40
CA PHE A 82 -7.19 -2.61 1.10
C PHE A 82 -7.63 -4.04 1.46
N TRP A 83 -8.18 -4.25 2.65
CA TRP A 83 -8.59 -5.58 3.12
C TRP A 83 -9.80 -6.15 2.39
N VAL A 84 -10.80 -5.31 2.10
CA VAL A 84 -11.95 -5.69 1.27
C VAL A 84 -11.46 -6.13 -0.11
N MET A 85 -10.57 -5.36 -0.73
CA MET A 85 -10.02 -5.72 -2.03
C MET A 85 -9.15 -6.99 -1.98
N ALA A 86 -8.38 -7.20 -0.90
CA ALA A 86 -7.66 -8.46 -0.70
C ALA A 86 -8.62 -9.66 -0.62
N GLY A 87 -9.73 -9.53 0.12
CA GLY A 87 -10.78 -10.56 0.18
C GLY A 87 -11.44 -10.82 -1.17
N LEU A 88 -11.75 -9.76 -1.92
CA LEU A 88 -12.27 -9.88 -3.29
C LEU A 88 -11.27 -10.56 -4.23
N MET A 89 -9.97 -10.29 -4.09
CA MET A 89 -8.92 -10.98 -4.83
C MET A 89 -8.87 -12.47 -4.52
N TYR A 90 -9.01 -12.85 -3.26
CA TYR A 90 -9.11 -14.25 -2.86
C TYR A 90 -10.34 -14.93 -3.47
N TRP A 91 -11.50 -14.28 -3.38
CA TRP A 91 -12.77 -14.83 -3.85
C TRP A 91 -12.80 -15.01 -5.37
N PHE A 92 -12.44 -13.96 -6.11
CA PHE A 92 -12.56 -13.97 -7.57
C PHE A 92 -11.31 -14.52 -8.26
N LYS A 93 -10.11 -14.25 -7.75
CA LYS A 93 -8.83 -14.57 -8.39
C LYS A 93 -7.94 -15.51 -7.59
N GLY A 94 -8.42 -16.08 -6.48
CA GLY A 94 -7.65 -17.00 -5.63
C GLY A 94 -7.28 -18.35 -6.27
N ASN A 95 -7.72 -18.62 -7.50
CA ASN A 95 -7.27 -19.76 -8.30
C ASN A 95 -6.13 -19.41 -9.27
N SER A 96 -5.61 -18.18 -9.21
CA SER A 96 -4.45 -17.72 -9.95
C SER A 96 -3.37 -17.27 -8.97
N TRP A 97 -2.10 -17.55 -9.29
CA TRP A 97 -0.99 -17.18 -8.41
C TRP A 97 -0.83 -15.64 -8.29
N ILE A 98 -1.10 -14.89 -9.36
CA ILE A 98 -1.08 -13.42 -9.33
C ILE A 98 -2.21 -12.85 -8.47
N GLY A 99 -3.37 -13.50 -8.43
CA GLY A 99 -4.46 -13.15 -7.53
C GLY A 99 -4.11 -13.37 -6.06
N LEU A 100 -3.47 -14.50 -5.73
CA LEU A 100 -2.98 -14.78 -4.38
C LEU A 100 -1.85 -13.83 -3.97
N LEU A 101 -0.94 -13.50 -4.89
CA LEU A 101 0.10 -12.50 -4.66
C LEU A 101 -0.49 -11.12 -4.38
N SER A 102 -1.49 -10.71 -5.18
CA SER A 102 -2.18 -9.44 -5.01
C SER A 102 -2.94 -9.39 -3.68
N MET A 103 -3.63 -10.47 -3.30
CA MET A 103 -4.25 -10.61 -1.98
C MET A 103 -3.23 -10.40 -0.86
N TYR A 104 -2.09 -11.10 -0.93
CA TYR A 104 -1.03 -10.99 0.07
C TYR A 104 -0.53 -9.54 0.20
N ILE A 105 -0.15 -8.92 -0.93
CA ILE A 105 0.28 -7.52 -0.98
C ILE A 105 -0.76 -6.58 -0.37
N LEU A 106 -2.02 -6.68 -0.80
CA LEU A 106 -3.09 -5.78 -0.35
C LEU A 106 -3.39 -5.94 1.14
N SER A 107 -3.33 -7.17 1.67
CA SER A 107 -3.59 -7.44 3.07
C SER A 107 -2.60 -6.75 4.02
N GLY A 108 -1.34 -6.60 3.59
CA GLY A 108 -0.29 -6.05 4.44
C GLY A 108 0.10 -4.60 4.17
N THR A 109 0.17 -4.19 2.89
CA THR A 109 0.59 -2.82 2.54
C THR A 109 -0.41 -1.75 2.98
N GLY A 110 -1.69 -2.11 3.11
CA GLY A 110 -2.74 -1.20 3.60
C GLY A 110 -2.44 -0.62 4.99
N VAL A 111 -1.73 -1.36 5.84
CA VAL A 111 -1.32 -0.93 7.19
C VAL A 111 -0.42 0.30 7.12
N GLY A 112 0.57 0.28 6.22
CA GLY A 112 1.49 1.40 6.03
C GLY A 112 0.85 2.57 5.29
N PHE A 113 0.08 2.30 4.23
CA PHE A 113 -0.66 3.33 3.50
C PHE A 113 -1.72 4.06 4.33
N ALA A 114 -2.27 3.40 5.35
CA ALA A 114 -3.21 4.00 6.30
C ALA A 114 -2.54 4.65 7.52
N PHE A 115 -1.20 4.61 7.65
CA PHE A 115 -0.48 5.06 8.85
C PHE A 115 -0.96 4.39 10.17
N LEU A 116 -1.51 3.17 10.09
CA LEU A 116 -1.95 2.36 11.23
C LEU A 116 -0.94 1.25 11.53
N ILE A 117 0.34 1.60 11.49
CA ILE A 117 1.44 0.68 11.79
C ILE A 117 1.37 0.28 13.26
N ILE A 118 1.30 -1.01 13.50
CA ILE A 118 1.21 -1.60 14.84
C ILE A 118 2.42 -1.26 15.72
N ASP A 119 2.15 -0.98 17.00
CA ASP A 119 3.19 -1.01 18.02
C ASP A 119 3.62 -2.46 18.28
N ARG A 120 4.84 -2.80 17.91
CA ARG A 120 5.36 -4.17 18.00
C ARG A 120 5.77 -4.56 19.41
N ALA A 121 5.88 -3.59 20.33
CA ALA A 121 6.28 -3.84 21.71
C ALA A 121 5.21 -4.59 22.52
N VAL A 122 3.94 -4.53 22.08
CA VAL A 122 2.83 -5.21 22.77
C VAL A 122 2.61 -6.65 22.32
N LEU A 123 3.34 -7.11 21.29
CA LEU A 123 3.20 -8.46 20.74
C LEU A 123 4.18 -9.45 21.39
N PRO A 124 3.79 -10.73 21.57
CA PRO A 124 4.72 -11.76 22.00
C PRO A 124 5.80 -11.98 20.93
N GLY A 125 7.01 -12.37 21.35
CA GLY A 125 8.20 -12.39 20.49
C GLY A 125 8.04 -13.18 19.18
N TRP A 126 7.31 -14.29 19.19
CA TRP A 126 7.03 -15.07 17.97
C TRP A 126 6.14 -14.30 16.98
N ALA A 127 5.13 -13.57 17.48
CA ALA A 127 4.22 -12.78 16.67
C ALA A 127 4.92 -11.53 16.11
N THR A 128 5.78 -10.90 16.92
CA THR A 128 6.67 -9.82 16.48
C THR A 128 7.59 -10.30 15.36
N GLY A 129 8.26 -11.45 15.54
CA GLY A 129 9.13 -12.04 14.52
C GLY A 129 8.38 -12.36 13.23
N PHE A 130 7.20 -12.97 13.33
CA PHE A 130 6.35 -13.27 12.17
C PHE A 130 5.85 -12.02 11.44
N TYR A 131 5.38 -11.02 12.19
CA TYR A 131 4.93 -9.75 11.62
C TYR A 131 6.08 -9.01 10.93
N ASN A 132 7.27 -8.98 11.54
CA ASN A 132 8.46 -8.39 10.94
C ASN A 132 8.86 -9.09 9.65
N PHE A 133 8.88 -10.43 9.67
CA PHE A 133 9.19 -11.23 8.48
C PHE A 133 8.23 -10.92 7.33
N THR A 134 6.93 -10.94 7.62
CA THR A 134 5.90 -10.66 6.61
C THR A 134 5.95 -9.20 6.12
N ALA A 135 6.11 -8.23 7.01
CA ALA A 135 6.25 -6.82 6.65
C ALA A 135 7.50 -6.57 5.77
N ALA A 136 8.61 -7.25 6.06
CA ALA A 136 9.85 -7.17 5.29
C ALA A 136 9.71 -7.74 3.87
N SER A 137 8.83 -8.73 3.65
CA SER A 137 8.56 -9.25 2.30
C SER A 137 7.46 -8.50 1.55
N LEU A 138 6.47 -7.93 2.25
CA LEU A 138 5.31 -7.27 1.63
C LEU A 138 5.69 -6.07 0.75
N TRP A 139 6.49 -5.14 1.25
CA TRP A 139 6.87 -3.93 0.52
C TRP A 139 7.70 -4.22 -0.73
N PRO A 140 8.77 -5.03 -0.66
CA PRO A 140 9.48 -5.47 -1.87
C PRO A 140 8.57 -6.17 -2.89
N THR A 141 7.66 -7.02 -2.42
CA THR A 141 6.70 -7.73 -3.28
C THR A 141 5.71 -6.77 -3.94
N PHE A 142 5.30 -5.71 -3.25
CA PHE A 142 4.50 -4.63 -3.81
C PHE A 142 5.23 -3.94 -4.96
N PHE A 143 6.51 -3.57 -4.78
CA PHE A 143 7.30 -2.96 -5.85
C PHE A 143 7.50 -3.90 -7.04
N MET A 144 7.70 -5.20 -6.81
CA MET A 144 7.76 -6.20 -7.88
C MET A 144 6.50 -6.25 -8.76
N LEU A 145 5.33 -5.87 -8.22
CA LEU A 145 4.06 -5.90 -8.95
C LEU A 145 4.13 -5.09 -10.24
N ILE A 146 4.91 -4.00 -10.29
CA ILE A 146 5.08 -3.19 -11.51
C ILE A 146 5.65 -4.00 -12.68
N TYR A 147 6.35 -5.10 -12.44
CA TYR A 147 6.90 -5.97 -13.48
C TYR A 147 6.03 -7.19 -13.80
N LEU A 148 5.13 -7.54 -12.89
CA LEU A 148 4.31 -8.75 -12.95
C LEU A 148 2.89 -8.45 -13.45
N PHE A 149 2.33 -7.31 -13.11
CA PHE A 149 0.96 -6.94 -13.43
C PHE A 149 0.73 -6.88 -14.96
N PRO A 150 -0.46 -7.27 -15.47
CA PRO A 150 -1.63 -7.83 -14.76
C PRO A 150 -1.65 -9.36 -14.61
N ASP A 151 -0.86 -10.09 -15.38
CA ASP A 151 -0.99 -11.54 -15.56
C ASP A 151 0.07 -12.38 -14.85
N GLY A 152 1.05 -11.73 -14.22
CA GLY A 152 2.14 -12.33 -13.50
C GLY A 152 3.36 -12.71 -14.35
N HIS A 153 3.33 -12.55 -15.68
CA HIS A 153 4.50 -12.89 -16.48
C HIS A 153 5.48 -11.74 -16.51
N PHE A 154 6.80 -12.01 -16.62
CA PHE A 154 7.79 -10.96 -16.85
C PHE A 154 7.90 -10.65 -18.34
N VAL A 155 7.48 -9.45 -18.73
CA VAL A 155 7.54 -8.96 -20.10
C VAL A 155 8.00 -7.51 -20.07
N PRO A 156 9.14 -7.18 -20.71
CA PRO A 156 10.07 -8.07 -21.43
C PRO A 156 10.84 -9.02 -20.50
N ARG A 157 11.34 -10.15 -21.02
CA ARG A 157 11.95 -11.24 -20.21
C ARG A 157 13.15 -10.79 -19.35
N TRP A 158 13.87 -9.75 -19.74
CA TRP A 158 15.00 -9.22 -18.96
C TRP A 158 14.54 -8.63 -17.62
N SER A 159 13.28 -8.20 -17.51
CA SER A 159 12.76 -7.56 -16.31
C SER A 159 12.72 -8.50 -15.10
N ARG A 160 12.80 -9.82 -15.32
CA ARG A 160 12.92 -10.82 -14.26
C ARG A 160 14.19 -10.64 -13.41
N PHE A 161 15.26 -10.09 -13.99
CA PHE A 161 16.52 -9.85 -13.30
C PHE A 161 16.45 -8.62 -12.40
N LEU A 162 15.55 -7.66 -12.71
CA LEU A 162 15.29 -6.53 -11.82
C LEU A 162 14.35 -6.91 -10.69
N ALA A 163 13.46 -7.89 -10.88
CA ALA A 163 12.49 -8.30 -9.87
C ALA A 163 13.06 -8.40 -8.43
N PRO A 164 14.17 -9.10 -8.14
CA PRO A 164 14.70 -9.23 -6.77
C PRO A 164 15.27 -7.94 -6.17
N PHE A 165 15.49 -6.89 -6.97
CA PHE A 165 16.16 -5.68 -6.53
C PHE A 165 15.52 -4.98 -5.30
N PRO A 166 14.18 -4.84 -5.17
CA PRO A 166 13.58 -4.25 -3.99
C PRO A 166 13.88 -5.06 -2.72
N PHE A 167 14.03 -6.38 -2.79
CA PHE A 167 14.39 -7.17 -1.61
C PHE A 167 15.80 -6.83 -1.14
N ILE A 168 16.75 -6.67 -2.08
CA ILE A 168 18.12 -6.25 -1.76
C ILE A 168 18.10 -4.87 -1.10
N VAL A 169 17.33 -3.93 -1.66
CA VAL A 169 17.20 -2.57 -1.14
C VAL A 169 16.62 -2.56 0.27
N PHE A 170 15.53 -3.28 0.52
CA PHE A 170 14.86 -3.29 1.82
C PHE A 170 15.67 -4.04 2.88
N VAL A 171 16.33 -5.15 2.53
CA VAL A 171 17.25 -5.85 3.45
C VAL A 171 18.43 -4.96 3.81
N PHE A 172 19.00 -4.24 2.84
CA PHE A 172 20.08 -3.30 3.10
C PHE A 172 19.62 -2.17 4.01
N ALA A 173 18.47 -1.54 3.73
CA ALA A 173 17.93 -0.45 4.56
C ALA A 173 17.67 -0.92 6.00
N ALA A 174 17.09 -2.10 6.17
CA ALA A 174 16.87 -2.70 7.49
C ALA A 174 18.19 -2.99 8.24
N TRP A 175 19.26 -3.33 7.53
CA TRP A 175 20.58 -3.59 8.14
C TRP A 175 21.34 -2.31 8.50
N TYR A 176 21.28 -1.29 7.64
CA TYR A 176 21.96 0.00 7.86
C TYR A 176 21.23 0.92 8.85
N GLY A 177 19.91 0.77 8.97
CA GLY A 177 19.03 1.64 9.74
C GLY A 177 18.54 2.84 8.93
N ASP A 178 17.27 3.20 9.10
CA ASP A 178 16.60 4.23 8.29
C ASP A 178 17.32 5.59 8.34
N GLU A 179 17.79 6.01 9.52
CA GLU A 179 18.49 7.28 9.72
C GLU A 179 19.85 7.36 9.00
N LYS A 180 20.46 6.21 8.72
CA LYS A 180 21.78 6.10 8.08
C LYS A 180 21.67 5.72 6.61
N THR A 181 20.47 5.50 6.10
CA THR A 181 20.25 5.09 4.72
C THR A 181 20.60 6.27 3.79
N PRO A 182 21.64 6.15 2.94
CA PRO A 182 22.08 7.27 2.11
C PRO A 182 20.99 7.78 1.15
N GLY A 183 20.94 9.09 0.90
CA GLY A 183 19.92 9.69 0.02
C GLY A 183 19.88 9.14 -1.42
N TRP A 184 20.98 8.56 -1.91
CA TRP A 184 21.01 7.90 -3.23
C TRP A 184 20.16 6.62 -3.30
N PHE A 185 19.76 6.04 -2.16
CA PHE A 185 18.81 4.91 -2.13
C PHE A 185 17.46 5.26 -2.74
N LEU A 186 16.98 6.49 -2.48
CA LEU A 186 15.76 6.98 -3.11
C LEU A 186 15.94 7.05 -4.64
N GLY A 187 17.11 7.50 -5.10
CA GLY A 187 17.48 7.49 -6.52
C GLY A 187 17.42 6.10 -7.14
N LEU A 188 17.92 5.07 -6.44
CA LEU A 188 17.84 3.69 -6.90
C LEU A 188 16.40 3.17 -6.99
N LEU A 189 15.55 3.50 -6.03
CA LEU A 189 14.13 3.13 -6.08
C LEU A 189 13.43 3.84 -7.25
N LEU A 190 13.74 5.11 -7.51
CA LEU A 190 13.21 5.84 -8.66
C LEU A 190 13.67 5.23 -10.00
N LEU A 191 14.95 4.85 -10.12
CA LEU A 191 15.46 4.13 -11.29
C LEU A 191 14.78 2.78 -11.49
N TYR A 192 14.52 2.05 -10.39
CA TYR A 192 13.77 0.80 -10.41
C TYR A 192 12.33 1.01 -10.92
N LEU A 193 11.64 2.05 -10.45
CA LEU A 193 10.30 2.40 -10.92
C LEU A 193 10.29 2.81 -12.40
N LEU A 194 11.33 3.53 -12.86
CA LEU A 194 11.50 3.87 -14.27
C LEU A 194 11.67 2.61 -15.14
N GLY A 195 12.47 1.63 -14.71
CA GLY A 195 12.58 0.33 -15.37
C GLY A 195 11.22 -0.39 -15.45
N GLY A 196 10.39 -0.26 -14.41
CA GLY A 196 9.04 -0.80 -14.36
C GLY A 196 8.11 -0.11 -15.36
N LEU A 197 8.18 1.22 -15.46
CA LEU A 197 7.44 2.01 -16.44
C LEU A 197 7.83 1.65 -17.88
N ILE A 198 9.12 1.47 -18.16
CA ILE A 198 9.62 1.04 -19.47
C ILE A 198 9.10 -0.37 -19.80
N SER A 199 9.19 -1.30 -18.84
CA SER A 199 8.70 -2.67 -18.95
C SER A 199 7.20 -2.71 -19.28
N GLN A 200 6.40 -1.94 -18.54
CA GLN A 200 4.94 -1.87 -18.71
C GLN A 200 4.56 -1.17 -20.02
N SER A 201 5.29 -0.13 -20.43
CA SER A 201 5.10 0.51 -21.73
C SER A 201 5.40 -0.45 -22.89
N TYR A 202 6.47 -1.24 -22.78
CA TYR A 202 6.80 -2.27 -23.76
C TYR A 202 5.69 -3.33 -23.84
N ARG A 203 5.27 -3.87 -22.68
CA ARG A 203 4.19 -4.87 -22.61
C ARG A 203 2.89 -4.34 -23.20
N TYR A 204 2.48 -3.13 -22.79
CA TYR A 204 1.25 -2.50 -23.26
C TYR A 204 1.20 -2.43 -24.79
N ARG A 205 2.33 -2.08 -25.43
CA ARG A 205 2.43 -1.96 -26.89
C ARG A 205 2.51 -3.30 -27.61
N ARG A 206 3.24 -4.28 -27.06
CA ARG A 206 3.66 -5.48 -27.82
C ARG A 206 3.02 -6.80 -27.39
N ALA A 207 2.53 -6.91 -26.16
CA ALA A 207 2.13 -8.19 -25.58
C ALA A 207 0.76 -8.18 -24.89
N SER A 208 0.27 -7.02 -24.43
CA SER A 208 -0.99 -6.95 -23.70
C SER A 208 -2.22 -7.14 -24.59
N SER A 209 -3.15 -8.01 -24.16
CA SER A 209 -4.50 -8.06 -24.72
C SER A 209 -5.29 -6.78 -24.46
N ALA A 210 -6.42 -6.59 -25.13
CA ALA A 210 -7.29 -5.42 -24.92
C ALA A 210 -7.73 -5.27 -23.46
N GLU A 211 -8.05 -6.38 -22.79
CA GLU A 211 -8.42 -6.41 -21.38
C GLU A 211 -7.25 -6.04 -20.48
N GLN A 212 -6.08 -6.65 -20.70
CA GLN A 212 -4.88 -6.38 -19.92
C GLN A 212 -4.47 -4.90 -20.01
N ARG A 213 -4.58 -4.28 -21.19
CA ARG A 213 -4.30 -2.85 -21.38
C ARG A 213 -5.16 -1.96 -20.49
N GLN A 214 -6.45 -2.28 -20.38
CA GLN A 214 -7.38 -1.51 -19.56
C GLN A 214 -7.14 -1.73 -18.07
N GLN A 215 -6.86 -2.97 -17.64
CA GLN A 215 -6.46 -3.25 -16.26
C GLN A 215 -5.20 -2.45 -15.89
N THR A 216 -4.18 -2.47 -16.75
CA THR A 216 -2.97 -1.68 -16.56
C THR A 216 -3.29 -0.19 -16.48
N LYS A 217 -4.16 0.37 -17.34
CA LYS A 217 -4.52 1.79 -17.27
C LYS A 217 -5.07 2.21 -15.91
N TRP A 218 -6.07 1.48 -15.39
CA TRP A 218 -6.70 1.85 -14.11
C TRP A 218 -5.70 1.85 -12.96
N VAL A 219 -4.86 0.81 -12.88
CA VAL A 219 -3.83 0.72 -11.84
C VAL A 219 -2.77 1.80 -12.01
N PHE A 220 -2.34 2.08 -13.25
CA PHE A 220 -1.34 3.12 -13.51
C PHE A 220 -1.88 4.53 -13.28
N TYR A 221 -3.17 4.80 -13.49
CA TYR A 221 -3.77 6.07 -13.11
C TYR A 221 -3.78 6.26 -11.60
N ALA A 222 -4.18 5.25 -10.82
CA ALA A 222 -4.11 5.32 -9.36
C ALA A 222 -2.67 5.48 -8.87
N MET A 223 -1.72 4.75 -9.46
CA MET A 223 -0.30 4.86 -9.13
C MET A 223 0.25 6.26 -9.48
N ALA A 224 -0.12 6.83 -10.62
CA ALA A 224 0.30 8.17 -11.01
C ALA A 224 -0.21 9.23 -10.03
N VAL A 225 -1.47 9.15 -9.61
CA VAL A 225 -2.04 10.03 -8.58
C VAL A 225 -1.26 9.91 -7.28
N LEU A 226 -0.97 8.69 -6.83
CA LEU A 226 -0.19 8.45 -5.61
C LEU A 226 1.23 9.02 -5.71
N VAL A 227 1.94 8.76 -6.81
CA VAL A 227 3.31 9.26 -7.03
C VAL A 227 3.34 10.79 -7.07
N VAL A 228 2.41 11.41 -7.81
CA VAL A 228 2.31 12.88 -7.86
C VAL A 228 2.01 13.45 -6.47
N ASN A 229 1.09 12.83 -5.71
CA ASN A 229 0.79 13.25 -4.36
C ASN A 229 2.03 13.24 -3.46
N VAL A 230 2.80 12.15 -3.50
CA VAL A 230 4.05 11.99 -2.72
C VAL A 230 5.11 13.02 -3.15
N ILE A 231 5.31 13.22 -4.46
CA ILE A 231 6.27 14.20 -4.98
C ILE A 231 5.89 15.60 -4.49
N LEU A 232 4.63 16.00 -4.65
CA LEU A 232 4.14 17.30 -4.18
C LEU A 232 4.28 17.46 -2.66
N GLY A 233 4.03 16.41 -1.88
CA GLY A 233 4.23 16.39 -0.43
C GLY A 233 5.69 16.66 -0.02
N LYS A 234 6.66 16.26 -0.86
CA LYS A 234 8.10 16.47 -0.62
C LYS A 234 8.64 17.77 -1.24
N VAL A 235 8.14 18.17 -2.41
CA VAL A 235 8.63 19.34 -3.15
C VAL A 235 8.01 20.64 -2.65
N ALA A 236 6.72 20.65 -2.29
CA ALA A 236 6.05 21.88 -1.86
C ALA A 236 6.72 22.54 -0.65
N PRO A 237 7.17 21.82 0.40
CA PRO A 237 7.91 22.43 1.51
C PRO A 237 9.30 22.99 1.13
N LEU A 238 9.91 22.51 0.04
CA LEU A 238 11.17 23.05 -0.47
C LEU A 238 10.98 24.40 -1.19
N LEU A 239 9.84 24.55 -1.87
CA LEU A 239 9.47 25.79 -2.57
C LEU A 239 8.82 26.81 -1.62
N PHE A 240 8.11 26.33 -0.61
CA PHE A 240 7.38 27.13 0.36
C PHE A 240 7.78 26.70 1.79
N PRO A 241 8.87 27.26 2.36
CA PRO A 241 9.40 26.85 3.67
C PRO A 241 8.39 26.95 4.83
N ALA A 242 7.36 27.80 4.71
CA ALA A 242 6.28 27.89 5.67
C ALA A 242 5.49 26.58 5.85
N LEU A 243 5.47 25.71 4.82
CA LEU A 243 4.84 24.38 4.88
C LEU A 243 5.71 23.36 5.62
N ALA A 244 7.03 23.56 5.69
CA ALA A 244 7.94 22.73 6.48
C ALA A 244 7.95 23.12 7.97
N ALA A 245 7.67 24.39 8.26
CA ALA A 245 7.68 24.92 9.62
C ALA A 245 6.50 24.41 10.45
N LYS A 246 6.72 24.18 11.75
CA LYS A 246 5.69 23.76 12.73
C LYS A 246 4.79 24.92 13.15
N THR A 247 4.19 25.54 12.14
CA THR A 247 3.26 26.67 12.23
C THR A 247 1.88 26.26 11.74
N GLY A 248 0.89 27.17 11.73
CA GLY A 248 -0.44 26.89 11.20
C GLY A 248 -0.44 26.40 9.75
N ALA A 249 0.39 26.98 8.88
CA ALA A 249 0.47 26.56 7.48
C ALA A 249 1.01 25.13 7.32
N GLY A 250 2.10 24.80 8.03
CA GLY A 250 2.64 23.44 8.05
C GLY A 250 1.67 22.45 8.69
N PHE A 251 0.91 22.84 9.71
CA PHE A 251 -0.13 22.00 10.31
C PHE A 251 -1.21 21.61 9.30
N TYR A 252 -1.78 22.58 8.57
CA TYR A 252 -2.79 22.28 7.55
C TYR A 252 -2.22 21.45 6.40
N PHE A 253 -0.97 21.69 6.03
CA PHE A 253 -0.30 20.89 5.01
C PHE A 253 -0.08 19.45 5.47
N ASP A 254 0.48 19.24 6.65
CA ASP A 254 0.79 17.88 7.13
C ASP A 254 -0.48 17.09 7.47
N VAL A 255 -1.44 17.70 8.15
CA VAL A 255 -2.70 17.04 8.54
C VAL A 255 -3.66 16.91 7.35
N GLY A 256 -3.87 17.98 6.59
CA GLY A 256 -4.83 17.99 5.48
C GLY A 256 -4.29 17.30 4.24
N TYR A 257 -3.12 17.72 3.77
CA TYR A 257 -2.55 17.21 2.52
C TYR A 257 -1.78 15.90 2.73
N ASN A 258 -0.74 15.88 3.56
CA ASN A 258 0.10 14.68 3.70
C ASN A 258 -0.65 13.50 4.34
N TYR A 259 -1.44 13.75 5.39
CA TYR A 259 -2.17 12.69 6.07
C TYR A 259 -3.50 12.36 5.38
N LEU A 260 -4.49 13.27 5.41
CA LEU A 260 -5.86 12.97 4.97
C LEU A 260 -5.96 12.69 3.47
N LEU A 261 -5.40 13.56 2.61
CA LEU A 261 -5.36 13.27 1.17
C LEU A 261 -4.42 12.11 0.85
N GLY A 262 -3.33 11.95 1.61
CA GLY A 262 -2.43 10.81 1.50
C GLY A 262 -3.13 9.46 1.65
N VAL A 263 -3.92 9.27 2.72
CA VAL A 263 -4.69 8.02 2.92
C VAL A 263 -5.78 7.85 1.87
N LEU A 264 -6.47 8.94 1.48
CA LEU A 264 -7.52 8.91 0.46
C LEU A 264 -6.97 8.47 -0.90
N PHE A 265 -5.88 9.07 -1.37
CA PHE A 265 -5.26 8.71 -2.64
C PHE A 265 -4.61 7.32 -2.59
N SER A 266 -4.11 6.90 -1.44
CA SER A 266 -3.62 5.54 -1.25
C SER A 266 -4.74 4.50 -1.40
N ALA A 267 -5.96 4.81 -0.96
CA ALA A 267 -7.12 3.93 -1.14
C ALA A 267 -7.54 3.76 -2.62
N LEU A 268 -7.17 4.68 -3.52
CA LEU A 268 -7.43 4.52 -4.97
C LEU A 268 -6.68 3.31 -5.55
N LEU A 269 -5.54 2.94 -4.98
CA LEU A 269 -4.72 1.83 -5.44
C LEU A 269 -5.45 0.47 -5.35
N PRO A 270 -5.92 -0.01 -4.17
CA PRO A 270 -6.68 -1.25 -4.09
C PRO A 270 -8.00 -1.18 -4.85
N ILE A 271 -8.68 -0.01 -4.83
CA ILE A 271 -9.94 0.18 -5.56
C ILE A 271 -9.72 0.04 -7.06
N SER A 272 -8.63 0.59 -7.61
CA SER A 272 -8.31 0.45 -9.03
C SER A 272 -8.03 -1.00 -9.42
N ILE A 273 -7.31 -1.76 -8.58
CA ILE A 273 -7.06 -3.20 -8.79
C ILE A 273 -8.37 -3.98 -8.75
N GLY A 274 -9.24 -3.71 -7.76
CA GLY A 274 -10.55 -4.32 -7.65
C GLY A 274 -11.45 -4.02 -8.85
N PHE A 275 -11.54 -2.75 -9.24
CA PHE A 275 -12.30 -2.29 -10.39
C PHE A 275 -11.82 -2.94 -11.69
N SER A 276 -10.50 -3.04 -11.86
CA SER A 276 -9.86 -3.72 -12.99
C SER A 276 -10.25 -5.18 -13.12
N ILE A 277 -10.66 -5.83 -12.03
CA ILE A 277 -10.96 -7.27 -12.02
C ILE A 277 -12.47 -7.51 -12.04
N LEU A 278 -13.25 -6.71 -11.33
CA LEU A 278 -14.71 -6.83 -11.27
C LEU A 278 -15.39 -6.37 -12.55
N ARG A 279 -14.90 -5.28 -13.19
CA ARG A 279 -15.51 -4.75 -14.42
C ARG A 279 -15.49 -5.77 -15.57
N TYR A 280 -14.47 -6.62 -15.65
CA TYR A 280 -14.38 -7.62 -16.71
C TYR A 280 -15.27 -8.84 -16.47
N ARG A 281 -15.54 -9.19 -15.21
CA ARG A 281 -16.39 -10.33 -14.88
C ARG A 281 -17.88 -10.06 -14.94
N LEU A 282 -18.31 -8.80 -14.78
CA LEU A 282 -19.71 -8.44 -15.01
C LEU A 282 -20.12 -8.74 -16.46
N TRP A 283 -19.24 -8.48 -17.43
CA TRP A 283 -19.48 -8.83 -18.83
C TRP A 283 -19.47 -10.35 -19.09
N ASP A 284 -18.61 -11.12 -18.41
CA ASP A 284 -18.61 -12.59 -18.52
C ASP A 284 -19.86 -13.22 -17.89
N ILE A 285 -20.38 -12.64 -16.79
CA ILE A 285 -21.65 -13.05 -16.18
C ILE A 285 -22.81 -12.83 -17.18
N ASP A 286 -22.83 -11.69 -17.87
CA ASP A 286 -23.85 -11.42 -18.91
C ASP A 286 -23.79 -12.45 -20.06
N VAL A 287 -22.59 -12.91 -20.44
CA VAL A 287 -22.42 -13.97 -21.46
C VAL A 287 -22.89 -15.33 -20.94
N LEU A 288 -22.66 -15.64 -19.66
CA LEU A 288 -23.15 -16.88 -19.04
C LEU A 288 -24.67 -16.88 -18.92
N ILE A 289 -25.28 -15.76 -18.52
CA ILE A 289 -26.73 -15.57 -18.44
C ILE A 289 -27.38 -15.70 -19.82
N ARG A 290 -26.78 -15.11 -20.87
CA ARG A 290 -27.25 -15.24 -22.27
C ARG A 290 -27.11 -16.64 -22.86
N ARG A 291 -26.33 -17.54 -22.24
CA ARG A 291 -26.19 -18.94 -22.68
C ARG A 291 -27.08 -19.89 -21.89
N THR A 292 -27.70 -19.42 -20.82
CA THR A 292 -28.63 -20.21 -19.98
C THR A 292 -30.10 -19.81 -20.14
N LEU A 293 -30.37 -18.72 -20.87
CA LEU A 293 -31.69 -18.32 -21.39
C LEU A 293 -31.77 -18.65 -22.88
#